data_AF-K9EFW4-F1
#
_entry.id   AF-K9EFW4-F1
#
_cell.length_a   1.000
_cell.length_b   1.000
_cell.length_c   1.000
_cell.angle_alpha   90.00
_cell.angle_beta   90.00
_cell.angle_gamma   90.00
#
_symmetry.space_group_name_H-M   'P 1'
#
loop_
_entity.id
_entity.type
_entity.pdbx_description
1 polymer ?
#
loop_
_entity_poly.entity_id
_entity_poly.type
_entity_poly.pdbx_seq_one_letter_code
_entity_poly.pdbx_strand_id
1 'polypeptide(L)'
;MKDDLLKTGYVMVSRALLLDVYGKRGAANGEEEAFLRVLTFVNYRDVVTLYNGVQVICARGESIISFAGWADILGWTRTHARRFFEHCFVEGTMEKVPGACPSHIRVSNYDAWTGIPAGKKQSGERPVDEALQRFISKYSEVTHLPVENKGQIAKIWKKLSARERELALMHIEDYYYSLNNVQYCLRAAHYLEYKSFDNDFIY
;
A
#
# COMPACT_ATOMS: atom_id res chain seq x y z
N MET A 1 -17.29 10.70 1.23
CA MET A 1 -17.82 9.32 1.15
C MET A 1 -16.63 8.44 0.79
N LYS A 2 -16.11 7.48 1.60
CA LYS A 2 -15.27 6.34 1.09
C LYS A 2 -14.55 5.43 2.10
N ASP A 3 -14.25 5.84 3.33
CA ASP A 3 -13.55 4.92 4.26
C ASP A 3 -14.39 3.71 4.69
N ASP A 4 -15.72 3.83 4.66
CA ASP A 4 -16.64 2.75 5.02
C ASP A 4 -16.79 1.69 3.92
N LEU A 5 -16.66 2.08 2.64
CA LEU A 5 -16.81 1.14 1.51
C LEU A 5 -15.69 0.10 1.46
N LEU A 6 -14.50 0.45 1.97
CA LEU A 6 -13.37 -0.47 1.99
C LEU A 6 -13.39 -1.42 3.20
N LYS A 7 -14.33 -1.24 4.15
CA LYS A 7 -14.40 -1.97 5.43
C LYS A 7 -15.45 -3.08 5.48
N THR A 8 -16.41 -3.10 4.55
CA THR A 8 -17.53 -4.07 4.54
C THR A 8 -17.23 -5.38 3.80
N GLY A 9 -15.98 -5.60 3.39
CA GLY A 9 -15.54 -6.79 2.66
C GLY A 9 -15.70 -6.68 1.14
N TYR A 10 -15.06 -7.59 0.39
CA TYR A 10 -15.01 -7.55 -1.08
C TYR A 10 -15.52 -8.84 -1.71
N VAL A 11 -16.11 -8.72 -2.90
CA VAL A 11 -16.43 -9.85 -3.79
C VAL A 11 -15.43 -9.87 -4.94
N MET A 12 -14.76 -11.01 -5.13
CA MET A 12 -13.86 -11.20 -6.27
C MET A 12 -14.65 -11.51 -7.52
N VAL A 13 -14.59 -10.62 -8.50
CA VAL A 13 -15.26 -10.77 -9.81
C VAL A 13 -14.21 -10.72 -10.91
N SER A 14 -14.28 -11.62 -11.89
CA SER A 14 -13.33 -11.61 -13.00
C SER A 14 -13.51 -10.37 -13.88
N ARG A 15 -12.41 -9.77 -14.33
CA ARG A 15 -12.47 -8.62 -15.28
C ARG A 15 -13.22 -8.99 -16.56
N ALA A 16 -13.05 -10.22 -17.06
CA ALA A 16 -13.76 -10.69 -18.25
C ALA A 16 -15.28 -10.66 -18.08
N LEU A 17 -15.80 -11.07 -16.91
CA LEU A 17 -17.22 -11.00 -16.62
C LEU A 17 -17.71 -9.56 -16.54
N LEU A 18 -16.96 -8.67 -15.88
CA LEU A 18 -17.31 -7.25 -15.83
C LEU A 18 -17.35 -6.61 -17.22
N LEU A 19 -16.38 -6.91 -18.07
CA LEU A 19 -16.35 -6.44 -19.46
C LEU A 19 -17.55 -6.95 -20.27
N ASP A 20 -17.96 -8.21 -20.09
CA ASP A 20 -19.17 -8.76 -20.73
C ASP A 20 -20.45 -8.05 -20.23
N VAL A 21 -20.55 -7.80 -18.92
CA VAL A 21 -21.66 -7.02 -18.33
C VAL A 21 -21.71 -5.61 -18.92
N TYR A 22 -20.59 -4.93 -19.04
CA TYR A 22 -20.52 -3.58 -19.60
C TYR A 22 -20.74 -3.55 -21.11
N GLY A 23 -20.38 -4.60 -21.85
CA GLY A 23 -20.66 -4.69 -23.28
C GLY A 23 -22.15 -4.90 -23.59
N LYS A 24 -22.88 -5.53 -22.67
CA LYS A 24 -24.34 -5.75 -22.76
C LYS A 24 -25.14 -4.55 -22.26
N ARG A 25 -24.57 -3.71 -21.40
CA ARG A 25 -25.17 -2.48 -20.89
C ARG A 25 -24.69 -1.27 -21.70
N GLY A 26 -25.53 -0.26 -21.85
CA GLY A 26 -25.17 0.97 -22.55
C GLY A 26 -24.29 1.88 -21.69
N ALA A 27 -24.65 3.16 -21.65
CA ALA A 27 -24.05 4.15 -20.77
C ALA A 27 -24.01 3.70 -19.31
N ALA A 28 -22.95 4.09 -18.59
CA ALA A 28 -22.88 3.92 -17.13
C ALA A 28 -24.04 4.67 -16.47
N ASN A 29 -24.72 4.03 -15.51
CA ASN A 29 -25.92 4.55 -14.88
C ASN A 29 -25.65 5.64 -13.82
N GLY A 30 -24.39 5.90 -13.49
CA GLY A 30 -23.98 6.87 -12.48
C GLY A 30 -22.46 6.88 -12.29
N GLU A 31 -21.97 7.73 -11.37
CA GLU A 31 -20.53 7.85 -11.10
C GLU A 31 -19.94 6.59 -10.47
N GLU A 32 -20.72 5.82 -9.71
CA GLU A 32 -20.28 4.57 -9.09
C GLU A 32 -20.03 3.49 -10.15
N GLU A 33 -20.95 3.32 -11.11
CA GLU A 33 -20.74 2.40 -12.23
C GLU A 33 -19.60 2.88 -13.13
N ALA A 34 -19.50 4.19 -13.36
CA ALA A 34 -18.38 4.76 -14.12
C ALA A 34 -17.04 4.48 -13.42
N PHE A 35 -16.98 4.60 -12.09
CA PHE A 35 -15.79 4.26 -11.32
C PHE A 35 -15.45 2.77 -11.41
N LEU A 36 -16.45 1.87 -11.32
CA LEU A 36 -16.23 0.43 -11.53
C LEU A 36 -15.71 0.11 -12.94
N ARG A 37 -16.19 0.82 -13.96
CA ARG A 37 -15.64 0.73 -15.32
C ARG A 37 -14.20 1.22 -15.35
N VAL A 38 -13.86 2.36 -14.73
CA VAL A 38 -12.46 2.82 -14.65
C VAL A 38 -11.57 1.77 -13.98
N LEU A 39 -11.94 1.25 -12.81
CA LEU A 39 -11.21 0.18 -12.12
C LEU A 39 -11.01 -1.05 -13.03
N THR A 40 -11.99 -1.34 -13.87
CA THR A 40 -11.91 -2.47 -14.81
C THR A 40 -10.99 -2.17 -15.99
N PHE A 41 -10.91 -0.95 -16.50
CA PHE A 41 -10.18 -0.62 -17.73
C PHE A 41 -8.75 -0.09 -17.51
N VAL A 42 -8.42 0.42 -16.33
CA VAL A 42 -7.03 0.74 -15.98
C VAL A 42 -6.15 -0.51 -15.99
N ASN A 43 -4.83 -0.30 -16.07
CA ASN A 43 -3.86 -1.37 -16.16
C ASN A 43 -3.89 -2.27 -14.92
N TYR A 44 -4.08 -3.57 -15.12
CA TYR A 44 -4.01 -4.55 -14.04
C TYR A 44 -2.57 -4.95 -13.68
N ARG A 45 -1.58 -4.56 -14.49
CA ARG A 45 -0.15 -4.78 -14.25
C ARG A 45 0.62 -3.65 -14.90
N ASP A 46 1.88 -3.50 -14.52
CA ASP A 46 2.75 -2.52 -15.16
C ASP A 46 2.91 -2.87 -16.65
N VAL A 47 2.72 -1.88 -17.52
CA VAL A 47 2.86 -2.02 -18.97
C VAL A 47 3.73 -0.88 -19.49
N VAL A 48 4.70 -1.21 -20.34
CA VAL A 48 5.42 -0.20 -21.13
C VAL A 48 4.63 0.02 -22.41
N THR A 49 4.23 1.26 -22.64
CA THR A 49 3.44 1.67 -23.79
C THR A 49 4.21 2.70 -24.63
N LEU A 50 3.75 2.97 -25.84
CA LEU A 50 4.24 4.10 -26.63
C LEU A 50 3.18 5.20 -26.67
N TYR A 51 3.56 6.41 -26.29
CA TYR A 51 2.76 7.62 -26.49
C TYR A 51 3.54 8.59 -27.37
N ASN A 52 3.01 8.92 -28.55
CA ASN A 52 3.69 9.75 -29.56
C ASN A 52 5.12 9.29 -29.87
N GLY A 53 5.35 7.97 -29.92
CA GLY A 53 6.67 7.37 -30.18
C GLY A 53 7.62 7.34 -28.97
N VAL A 54 7.24 7.91 -27.83
CA VAL A 54 8.01 7.86 -26.58
C VAL A 54 7.52 6.71 -25.71
N GLN A 55 8.45 5.93 -25.16
CA GLN A 55 8.08 4.89 -24.19
C GLN A 55 7.61 5.54 -22.88
N VAL A 56 6.41 5.15 -22.46
CA VAL A 56 5.82 5.57 -21.18
C VAL A 56 5.53 4.31 -20.37
N ILE A 57 6.09 4.27 -19.16
CA ILE A 57 5.74 3.24 -18.18
C ILE A 57 4.37 3.63 -17.62
N CYS A 58 3.37 2.78 -17.85
CA CYS A 58 2.03 2.94 -17.33
C CYS A 58 1.80 1.84 -16.29
N ALA A 59 1.88 2.22 -15.02
CA ALA A 59 1.87 1.27 -13.91
C ALA A 59 0.49 0.62 -13.70
N ARG A 60 0.44 -0.40 -12.86
CA ARG A 60 -0.83 -0.95 -12.35
C ARG A 60 -1.67 0.17 -11.71
N GLY A 61 -2.96 0.19 -12.02
CA GLY A 61 -3.89 1.24 -11.59
C GLY A 61 -3.82 2.52 -12.42
N GLU A 62 -2.98 2.58 -13.44
CA GLU A 62 -2.87 3.72 -14.35
C GLU A 62 -3.49 3.44 -15.71
N SER A 63 -3.76 4.51 -16.46
CA SER A 63 -4.18 4.42 -17.85
C SER A 63 -3.76 5.65 -18.63
N ILE A 64 -3.42 5.44 -19.90
CA ILE A 64 -3.17 6.50 -20.89
C ILE A 64 -4.36 6.73 -21.84
N ILE A 65 -5.46 5.97 -21.67
CA ILE A 65 -6.63 6.04 -22.55
C ILE A 65 -7.07 7.50 -22.68
N SER A 66 -7.30 7.96 -23.91
CA SER A 66 -7.70 9.34 -24.16
C SER A 66 -9.05 9.64 -23.50
N PHE A 67 -9.31 10.90 -23.14
CA PHE A 67 -10.63 11.27 -22.59
C PHE A 67 -11.79 11.00 -23.57
N ALA A 68 -11.51 10.94 -24.88
CA ALA A 68 -12.49 10.48 -25.86
C ALA A 68 -12.75 8.97 -25.72
N GLY A 69 -11.69 8.15 -25.61
CA GLY A 69 -11.84 6.71 -25.38
C GLY A 69 -12.53 6.41 -24.05
N TRP A 70 -12.29 7.21 -23.01
CA TRP A 70 -13.05 7.09 -21.76
C TRP A 70 -14.52 7.45 -21.93
N ALA A 71 -14.85 8.48 -22.69
CA ALA A 71 -16.24 8.81 -22.99
C ALA A 71 -16.96 7.63 -23.67
N ASP A 72 -16.28 6.94 -24.59
CA ASP A 72 -16.80 5.74 -25.26
C ASP A 72 -16.98 4.57 -24.27
N ILE A 73 -16.00 4.30 -23.40
CA ILE A 73 -16.07 3.23 -22.37
C ILE A 73 -17.21 3.49 -21.39
N LEU A 74 -17.42 4.74 -21.00
CA LEU A 74 -18.49 5.14 -20.09
C LEU A 74 -19.86 5.24 -20.79
N GLY A 75 -19.88 5.26 -22.13
CA GLY A 75 -21.09 5.54 -22.92
C GLY A 75 -21.66 6.94 -22.66
N TRP A 76 -20.79 7.91 -22.35
CA TRP A 76 -21.17 9.27 -21.99
C TRP A 76 -20.70 10.28 -23.04
N THR A 77 -21.28 11.48 -23.01
CA THR A 77 -20.73 12.60 -23.78
C THR A 77 -19.34 12.97 -23.23
N ARG A 78 -18.48 13.52 -24.09
CA ARG A 78 -17.13 13.97 -23.69
C ARG A 78 -17.17 14.97 -22.51
N THR A 79 -18.15 15.88 -22.51
CA THR A 79 -18.33 16.85 -21.43
C THR A 79 -18.68 16.17 -20.11
N HIS A 80 -19.58 15.17 -20.15
CA HIS A 80 -19.98 14.45 -18.95
C HIS A 80 -18.83 13.60 -18.38
N ALA A 81 -18.15 12.84 -19.24
CA ALA A 81 -16.98 12.07 -18.85
C ALA A 81 -15.87 12.97 -18.27
N ARG A 82 -15.62 14.13 -18.88
CA ARG A 82 -14.65 15.10 -18.37
C ARG A 82 -15.00 15.60 -16.96
N ARG A 83 -16.25 15.98 -16.72
CA ARG A 83 -16.72 16.43 -15.40
C ARG A 83 -16.53 15.36 -14.34
N PHE A 84 -16.83 14.10 -14.68
CA PHE A 84 -16.60 12.97 -13.80
C PHE A 84 -15.11 12.82 -13.39
N PHE A 85 -14.19 12.90 -14.35
CA PHE A 85 -12.75 12.85 -14.02
C PHE A 85 -12.31 14.07 -13.20
N GLU A 86 -12.77 15.28 -13.55
CA GLU A 86 -12.52 16.48 -12.76
C GLU A 86 -13.00 16.33 -11.31
N HIS A 87 -14.19 15.76 -11.10
CA HIS A 87 -14.70 15.43 -9.78
C HIS A 87 -13.82 14.39 -9.06
N CYS A 88 -13.42 13.31 -9.75
CA CYS A 88 -12.52 12.30 -9.17
C CYS A 88 -11.15 12.88 -8.75
N PHE A 89 -10.63 13.85 -9.51
CA PHE A 89 -9.37 14.54 -9.19
C PHE A 89 -9.51 15.44 -7.98
N VAL A 90 -10.61 16.18 -7.86
CA VAL A 90 -10.88 17.03 -6.70
C VAL A 90 -11.06 16.19 -5.43
N GLU A 91 -11.78 15.07 -5.54
CA GLU A 91 -12.00 14.14 -4.43
C GLU A 91 -10.77 13.27 -4.09
N GLY A 92 -9.68 13.37 -4.85
CA GLY A 92 -8.45 12.61 -4.61
C GLY A 92 -8.59 11.10 -4.81
N THR A 93 -9.60 10.66 -5.57
CA THR A 93 -9.78 9.24 -5.91
C THR A 93 -9.07 8.83 -7.18
N MET A 94 -8.73 9.82 -7.99
CA MET A 94 -7.83 9.67 -9.11
C MET A 94 -6.88 10.86 -9.15
N GLU A 95 -5.78 10.69 -9.85
CA GLU A 95 -4.73 11.69 -10.02
C GLU A 95 -4.34 11.76 -11.49
N LYS A 96 -3.90 12.95 -11.93
CA LYS A 96 -3.19 13.07 -13.20
C LYS A 96 -1.73 12.68 -12.97
N VAL A 97 -1.22 11.77 -13.78
CA VAL A 97 0.21 11.41 -13.73
C VAL A 97 1.00 12.49 -14.49
N PRO A 98 1.99 13.13 -13.86
CA PRO A 98 2.83 14.10 -14.55
C PRO A 98 3.57 13.45 -15.71
N GLY A 99 3.55 14.07 -16.89
CA GLY A 99 4.26 13.55 -18.06
C GLY A 99 3.77 14.14 -19.38
N ALA A 100 4.24 13.55 -20.47
CA ALA A 100 3.94 14.01 -21.84
C ALA A 100 2.50 13.68 -22.30
N CYS A 101 1.80 12.78 -21.60
CA CYS A 101 0.45 12.33 -21.95
C CYS A 101 -0.60 13.02 -21.07
N PRO A 102 -1.40 13.98 -21.58
CA PRO A 102 -2.37 14.73 -20.77
C PRO A 102 -3.53 13.87 -20.23
N SER A 103 -3.80 12.72 -20.84
CA SER A 103 -4.82 11.76 -20.41
C SER A 103 -4.28 10.67 -19.49
N HIS A 104 -3.01 10.74 -19.08
CA HIS A 104 -2.44 9.78 -18.15
C HIS A 104 -3.02 10.00 -16.76
N ILE A 105 -3.79 9.02 -16.30
CA ILE A 105 -4.44 9.02 -14.99
C ILE A 105 -3.96 7.85 -14.14
N ARG A 106 -4.08 8.00 -12.83
CA ARG A 106 -3.86 6.96 -11.82
C ARG A 106 -5.07 6.90 -10.90
N VAL A 107 -5.52 5.70 -10.57
CA VAL A 107 -6.49 5.49 -9.49
C VAL A 107 -5.75 5.44 -8.15
N SER A 108 -6.13 6.31 -7.23
CA SER A 108 -5.52 6.38 -5.91
C SER A 108 -5.87 5.13 -5.10
N ASN A 109 -4.86 4.53 -4.46
CA ASN A 109 -4.99 3.27 -3.71
C ASN A 109 -5.66 2.13 -4.50
N TYR A 110 -5.34 1.98 -5.80
CA TYR A 110 -5.95 0.96 -6.68
C TYR A 110 -5.96 -0.48 -6.11
N ASP A 111 -4.92 -0.86 -5.37
CA ASP A 111 -4.84 -2.18 -4.73
C ASP A 111 -5.82 -2.35 -3.56
N ALA A 112 -6.27 -1.27 -2.91
CA ALA A 112 -7.35 -1.34 -1.92
C ALA A 112 -8.69 -1.69 -2.59
N TRP A 113 -8.89 -1.23 -3.83
CA TRP A 113 -10.12 -1.49 -4.59
C TRP A 113 -10.16 -2.87 -5.26
N THR A 114 -9.00 -3.39 -5.66
CA THR A 114 -8.92 -4.57 -6.53
C THR A 114 -8.15 -5.75 -5.94
N GLY A 115 -7.66 -5.59 -4.71
CA GLY A 115 -6.72 -6.52 -4.11
C GLY A 115 -5.35 -6.47 -4.79
N ILE A 116 -4.42 -7.27 -4.28
CA ILE A 116 -3.05 -7.34 -4.81
C ILE A 116 -2.93 -8.54 -5.73
N PRO A 117 -2.22 -8.42 -6.87
CA PRO A 117 -2.06 -9.53 -7.80
C PRO A 117 -1.36 -10.71 -7.11
N ALA A 118 -1.90 -11.91 -7.32
CA ALA A 118 -1.34 -13.15 -6.80
C ALA A 118 0.14 -13.26 -7.22
N GLY A 119 1.05 -13.32 -6.23
CA GLY A 119 2.49 -13.39 -6.45
C GLY A 119 3.27 -12.14 -6.02
N LYS A 120 2.66 -10.95 -6.03
CA LYS A 120 3.15 -9.85 -5.19
C LYS A 120 2.58 -10.11 -3.79
N LYS A 121 3.33 -10.81 -2.94
CA LYS A 121 3.13 -10.59 -1.50
C LYS A 121 3.23 -9.08 -1.35
N GLN A 122 2.17 -8.46 -0.87
CA GLN A 122 2.24 -7.16 -0.22
C GLN A 122 3.48 -7.27 0.68
N SER A 123 4.62 -6.68 0.27
CA SER A 123 5.63 -6.28 1.24
C SER A 123 4.89 -5.21 1.99
N GLY A 124 4.10 -5.65 2.95
CA GLY A 124 3.18 -4.78 3.61
C GLY A 124 4.04 -3.69 4.22
N GLU A 125 3.88 -2.50 3.69
CA GLU A 125 3.32 -1.46 4.54
C GLU A 125 1.92 -1.93 4.99
N ARG A 126 1.91 -3.02 5.78
CA ARG A 126 1.08 -3.05 6.95
C ARG A 126 1.52 -1.80 7.70
N PRO A 127 0.61 -0.99 8.28
CA PRO A 127 1.04 0.00 9.25
C PRO A 127 2.05 -0.74 10.14
N VAL A 128 3.31 -0.28 10.12
CA VAL A 128 4.34 -1.00 10.87
C VAL A 128 3.78 -1.07 12.28
N ASP A 129 3.55 -2.30 12.75
CA ASP A 129 2.96 -2.60 14.05
C ASP A 129 3.43 -1.52 15.01
N GLU A 130 2.52 -0.68 15.52
CA GLU A 130 2.89 0.53 16.27
C GLU A 130 3.83 0.15 17.43
N ALA A 131 3.65 -1.06 17.98
CA ALA A 131 4.54 -1.65 18.97
C ALA A 131 5.95 -1.95 18.44
N LEU A 132 6.09 -2.43 17.19
CA LEU A 132 7.38 -2.62 16.53
C LEU A 132 8.08 -1.28 16.25
N GLN A 133 7.37 -0.24 15.80
CA GLN A 133 7.97 1.08 15.65
C GLN A 133 8.42 1.65 16.99
N ARG A 134 7.58 1.54 18.02
CA ARG A 134 7.91 1.97 19.38
C ARG A 134 9.16 1.26 19.89
N PHE A 135 9.26 -0.05 19.66
CA PHE A 135 10.44 -0.84 20.00
C PHE A 135 11.69 -0.35 19.25
N ILE A 136 11.64 -0.21 17.92
CA ILE A 136 12.80 0.22 17.11
C ILE A 136 13.28 1.60 17.54
N SER A 137 12.37 2.54 17.74
CA SER A 137 12.68 3.91 18.18
C SER A 137 13.32 3.91 19.56
N LYS A 138 12.70 3.24 20.55
CA LYS A 138 13.22 3.20 21.92
C LYS A 138 14.57 2.48 22.01
N TYR A 139 14.73 1.38 21.27
CA TYR A 139 15.98 0.62 21.27
C TYR A 139 17.15 1.44 20.72
N SER A 140 16.95 2.11 19.58
CA SER A 140 17.97 2.97 18.97
C SER A 140 18.29 4.18 19.85
N GLU A 141 17.28 4.77 20.50
CA GLU A 141 17.44 5.87 21.44
C GLU A 141 18.32 5.49 22.63
N VAL A 142 18.02 4.36 23.29
CA VAL A 142 18.73 3.92 24.51
C VAL A 142 20.15 3.42 24.20
N THR A 143 20.31 2.62 23.14
CA THR A 143 21.60 1.98 22.85
C THR A 143 22.53 2.85 22.00
N HIS A 144 22.01 3.96 21.45
CA HIS A 144 22.67 4.78 20.44
C HIS A 144 23.13 4.02 19.19
N LEU A 145 22.62 2.81 18.96
CA LEU A 145 22.90 2.03 17.78
C LEU A 145 22.02 2.48 16.60
N PRO A 146 22.55 2.45 15.36
CA PRO A 146 21.78 2.79 14.18
C PRO A 146 20.66 1.79 13.93
N VAL A 147 19.54 2.27 13.40
CA VAL A 147 18.41 1.42 13.00
C VAL A 147 18.82 0.52 11.82
N GLU A 148 18.80 -0.79 12.05
CA GLU A 148 19.18 -1.80 11.05
C GLU A 148 18.04 -2.13 10.05
N ASN A 149 18.21 -3.21 9.28
CA ASN A 149 17.20 -3.77 8.39
C ASN A 149 15.88 -4.06 9.13
N LYS A 150 14.95 -3.10 9.07
CA LYS A 150 13.61 -3.18 9.69
C LYS A 150 12.86 -4.45 9.30
N GLY A 151 13.11 -5.00 8.10
CA GLY A 151 12.50 -6.25 7.64
C GLY A 151 12.96 -7.48 8.43
N GLN A 152 14.23 -7.53 8.85
CA GLN A 152 14.75 -8.61 9.69
C GLN A 152 14.20 -8.54 11.11
N ILE A 153 14.19 -7.33 11.72
CA ILE A 153 13.61 -7.10 13.05
C ILE A 153 12.12 -7.46 13.04
N ALA A 154 11.36 -7.04 12.02
CA ALA A 154 9.95 -7.38 11.87
C ALA A 154 9.68 -8.89 11.76
N LYS A 155 10.60 -9.64 11.14
CA LYS A 155 10.50 -11.11 11.02
C LYS A 155 10.67 -11.79 12.37
N ILE A 156 11.59 -11.31 13.21
CA ILE A 156 11.83 -11.84 14.57
C ILE A 156 10.68 -11.42 15.49
N TRP A 157 10.28 -10.15 15.45
CA TRP A 157 9.17 -9.59 16.23
C TRP A 157 7.87 -10.39 16.09
N LYS A 158 7.53 -10.82 14.87
CA LYS A 158 6.34 -11.64 14.60
C LYS A 158 6.37 -13.03 15.25
N LYS A 159 7.55 -13.54 15.62
CA LYS A 159 7.69 -14.82 16.32
C LYS A 159 7.50 -14.69 17.84
N LEU A 160 7.61 -13.47 18.37
CA LEU A 160 7.40 -13.18 19.79
C LEU A 160 5.91 -13.11 20.11
N SER A 161 5.54 -13.65 21.27
CA SER A 161 4.23 -13.49 21.91
C SER A 161 4.01 -12.04 22.37
N ALA A 162 2.78 -11.69 22.72
CA ALA A 162 2.46 -10.36 23.25
C ALA A 162 3.27 -10.03 24.51
N ARG A 163 3.41 -10.98 25.43
CA ARG A 163 4.19 -10.83 26.67
C ARG A 163 5.68 -10.62 26.39
N GLU A 164 6.27 -11.39 25.46
CA GLU A 164 7.68 -11.23 25.09
C GLU A 164 7.95 -9.87 24.44
N ARG A 165 7.01 -9.35 23.65
CA ARG A 165 7.13 -8.00 23.05
C ARG A 165 7.10 -6.90 24.10
N GLU A 166 6.26 -7.07 25.12
CA GLU A 166 6.18 -6.14 26.25
C GLU A 166 7.46 -6.17 27.08
N LEU A 167 7.96 -7.35 27.45
CA LEU A 167 9.24 -7.52 28.16
C LEU A 167 10.41 -6.95 27.36
N ALA A 168 10.46 -7.24 26.05
CA ALA A 168 11.49 -6.71 25.15
C ALA A 168 11.49 -5.18 25.05
N LEU A 169 10.36 -4.51 25.32
CA LEU A 169 10.28 -3.06 25.34
C LEU A 169 10.64 -2.50 26.72
N MET A 170 10.15 -3.14 27.79
CA MET A 170 10.37 -2.70 29.16
C MET A 170 11.83 -2.82 29.58
N HIS A 171 12.50 -3.93 29.25
CA HIS A 171 13.86 -4.23 29.74
C HIS A 171 14.97 -3.70 28.82
N ILE A 172 14.71 -2.75 27.91
CA ILE A 172 15.75 -2.20 27.02
C ILE A 172 16.79 -1.44 27.84
N GLU A 173 16.33 -0.61 28.78
CA GLU A 173 17.19 0.20 29.64
C GLU A 173 17.98 -0.69 30.60
N ASP A 174 17.30 -1.60 31.31
CA ASP A 174 17.95 -2.55 32.23
C ASP A 174 19.02 -3.38 31.52
N TYR A 175 18.70 -3.90 30.33
CA TYR A 175 19.65 -4.59 29.48
C TYR A 175 20.87 -3.71 29.17
N TYR A 176 20.65 -2.49 28.66
CA TYR A 176 21.75 -1.62 28.24
C TYR A 176 22.63 -1.20 29.42
N TYR A 177 22.05 -0.83 30.56
CA TYR A 177 22.77 -0.42 31.76
C TYR A 177 23.43 -1.59 32.50
N SER A 178 22.99 -2.83 32.29
CA SER A 178 23.66 -4.02 32.82
C SER A 178 24.97 -4.39 32.11
N LEU A 179 25.25 -3.81 30.94
CA LEU A 179 26.44 -4.14 30.17
C LEU A 179 27.69 -3.57 30.84
N ASN A 180 28.59 -4.46 31.27
CA ASN A 180 29.92 -4.08 31.76
C ASN A 180 30.75 -3.30 30.72
N ASN A 181 30.45 -3.50 29.43
CA ASN A 181 31.04 -2.76 28.33
C ASN A 181 30.03 -2.62 27.19
N VAL A 182 29.65 -1.38 26.90
CA VAL A 182 28.67 -1.02 25.86
C VAL A 182 29.07 -1.44 24.44
N GLN A 183 30.34 -1.75 24.20
CA GLN A 183 30.80 -2.32 22.92
C GLN A 183 30.20 -3.70 22.62
N TYR A 184 29.75 -4.42 23.66
CA TYR A 184 29.04 -5.69 23.51
C TYR A 184 27.52 -5.54 23.45
N CYS A 185 27.02 -4.30 23.35
CA CYS A 185 25.59 -4.07 23.13
C CYS A 185 25.16 -4.78 21.84
N LEU A 186 24.20 -5.68 21.98
CA LEU A 186 23.64 -6.39 20.85
C LEU A 186 22.92 -5.39 19.96
N ARG A 187 22.84 -5.73 18.68
CA ARG A 187 21.94 -5.00 17.78
C ARG A 187 20.52 -5.48 18.00
N ALA A 188 19.53 -4.65 17.64
CA ALA A 188 18.11 -4.90 17.92
C ALA A 188 17.63 -6.29 17.47
N ALA A 189 18.10 -6.78 16.31
CA ALA A 189 17.76 -8.11 15.83
C ALA A 189 18.26 -9.22 16.77
N HIS A 190 19.53 -9.16 17.20
CA HIS A 190 20.11 -10.15 18.10
C HIS A 190 19.57 -10.06 19.52
N TYR A 191 19.26 -8.86 20.01
CA TYR A 191 18.57 -8.68 21.29
C TYR A 191 17.22 -9.41 21.33
N LEU A 192 16.44 -9.30 20.26
CA LEU A 192 15.16 -10.01 20.14
C LEU A 192 15.35 -11.52 19.90
N GLU A 193 16.32 -11.90 19.07
CA GLU A 193 16.56 -13.30 18.70
C GLU A 193 17.10 -14.14 19.86
N TYR A 194 18.00 -13.57 20.66
CA TYR A 194 18.55 -14.21 21.86
C TYR A 194 17.68 -14.02 23.10
N LYS A 195 16.56 -13.30 22.98
CA LYS A 195 15.67 -12.94 24.07
C LYS A 195 16.44 -12.37 25.27
N SER A 196 17.38 -11.46 25.03
CA SER A 196 18.22 -10.88 26.09
C SER A 196 17.44 -10.04 27.12
N PHE A 197 16.16 -9.78 26.84
CA PHE A 197 15.18 -9.21 27.75
C PHE A 197 14.63 -10.19 28.79
N ASP A 198 14.84 -11.49 28.62
CA ASP A 198 14.39 -12.57 29.52
C ASP A 198 15.42 -12.90 30.60
N ASN A 199 16.58 -12.22 30.57
CA ASN A 199 17.50 -12.28 31.68
C ASN A 199 16.84 -11.59 32.87
N ASP A 200 16.69 -12.33 33.97
CA ASP A 200 16.24 -11.84 35.26
C ASP A 200 17.18 -10.73 35.75
N PHE A 201 16.94 -9.48 35.32
CA PHE A 201 17.56 -8.27 35.88
C PHE A 201 16.94 -8.02 37.26
N ILE A 202 17.16 -8.96 38.18
CA ILE A 202 16.81 -8.83 39.59
C ILE A 202 17.91 -8.00 40.23
N TYR A 203 17.56 -6.79 40.66
CA TYR A 203 18.15 -6.17 41.84
C TYR A 203 17.02 -5.79 42.80
#